data_AF-A0A6J4XTL9-F1
#
_entry.id   AF-A0A6J4XTL9-F1
#
_cell.length_a   1.000
_cell.length_b   1.000
_cell.length_c   1.000
_cell.angle_alpha   90.00
_cell.angle_beta   90.00
_cell.angle_gamma   90.00
#
_symmetry.space_group_name_H-M   'P 1'
#
loop_
_entity.id
_entity.type
_entity.pdbx_description
1 polymer ?
#
loop_
_entity_poly.entity_id
_entity_poly.type
_entity_poly.pdbx_seq_one_letter_code
_entity_poly.pdbx_strand_id
1 'polypeptide(L)' 'MVFVDTGGWIALAVKRDRYHKKAATYYRKVSKAKVRLVTSNYVLAETYTRIRYDDGHDKALLFNALIQEAVTEL' A
#
# COMPACT_ATOMS: atom_id res chain seq x y z
N MET A 1 -2.01 -2.25 16.37
CA MET A 1 -2.51 -2.26 14.98
C MET A 1 -2.40 -0.85 14.42
N VAL A 2 -2.25 -0.70 13.11
CA VAL A 2 -2.18 0.60 12.42
C VAL A 2 -3.14 0.57 11.25
N PHE A 3 -4.04 1.54 11.16
CA PHE A 3 -4.86 1.74 9.98
C PHE A 3 -4.05 2.48 8.91
N VAL A 4 -4.00 1.96 7.69
CA VAL A 4 -3.28 2.53 6.57
C VAL A 4 -4.26 3.16 5.60
N ASP A 5 -4.15 4.48 5.45
CA ASP A 5 -4.96 5.26 4.51
C ASP A 5 -4.37 5.23 3.08
N THR A 6 -5.12 5.72 2.08
CA THR A 6 -4.74 5.72 0.66
C THR A 6 -3.36 6.34 0.43
N GLY A 7 -3.08 7.48 1.06
CA GLY A 7 -1.76 8.13 0.94
C GLY A 7 -0.62 7.27 1.48
N GLY A 8 -0.87 6.45 2.50
CA GLY A 8 0.11 5.51 3.05
C GLY A 8 0.45 4.39 2.07
N TRP A 9 -0.57 3.83 1.40
CA TRP A 9 -0.36 2.82 0.37
C TRP A 9 0.35 3.37 -0.86
N ILE A 10 -0.05 4.55 -1.34
CA ILE A 10 0.61 5.20 -2.49
C ILE A 10 2.06 5.47 -2.19
N ALA A 11 2.37 6.07 -1.04
CA ALA A 11 3.75 6.31 -0.64
C ALA A 11 4.56 5.01 -0.57
N LEU A 12 3.97 3.91 -0.11
CA LEU A 12 4.67 2.63 -0.04
C LEU A 12 4.86 1.96 -1.41
N ALA A 13 3.84 1.96 -2.27
CA ALA A 13 3.83 1.23 -3.54
C ALA A 13 4.48 1.99 -4.71
N VAL A 14 4.41 3.33 -4.71
CA VAL A 14 4.88 4.17 -5.82
C VAL A 14 6.28 4.71 -5.53
N LYS A 15 7.29 4.16 -6.23
CA LYS A 15 8.71 4.49 -5.98
C LYS A 15 9.07 5.98 -6.19
N ARG A 16 8.36 6.68 -7.09
CA ARG A 16 8.59 8.12 -7.34
C ARG A 16 7.91 9.03 -6.31
N ASP A 17 7.04 8.49 -5.44
CA ASP A 17 6.36 9.28 -4.43
C ASP A 17 7.39 9.92 -3.49
N ARG A 18 7.22 11.22 -3.21
CA ARG A 18 8.17 11.99 -2.39
C ARG A 18 8.35 11.42 -0.97
N TYR A 19 7.37 10.67 -0.47
CA TYR A 19 7.39 10.04 0.84
C TYR A 19 7.80 8.57 0.81
N HIS A 20 8.15 8.01 -0.36
CA HIS A 20 8.46 6.59 -0.50
C HIS A 20 9.50 6.08 0.49
N LYS A 21 10.62 6.80 0.64
CA LYS A 21 11.68 6.43 1.60
C LYS A 21 11.17 6.42 3.04
N LYS A 22 10.31 7.37 3.41
CA LYS A 22 9.73 7.49 4.77
C LYS A 22 8.73 6.36 5.02
N ALA A 23 7.83 6.11 4.06
CA ALA A 23 6.85 5.02 4.14
C ALA A 23 7.53 3.66 4.23
N ALA A 24 8.51 3.37 3.38
CA ALA A 24 9.25 2.10 3.41
C ALA A 24 10.02 1.91 4.72
N THR A 25 10.59 2.98 5.30
CA THR A 25 11.26 2.91 6.60
C THR A 25 10.28 2.61 7.73
N TYR A 26 9.11 3.27 7.72
CA TYR A 26 8.06 3.01 8.69
C TYR A 26 7.52 1.58 8.55
N TYR A 27 7.23 1.12 7.33
CA TYR A 27 6.78 -0.24 7.04
C TYR A 27 7.76 -1.30 7.60
N ARG A 28 9.07 -1.15 7.36
CA ARG A 28 10.10 -2.05 7.93
C ARG A 28 10.07 -2.05 9.46
N LYS A 29 9.89 -0.89 10.10
CA LYS A 29 9.81 -0.78 11.57
C LYS A 29 8.61 -1.55 12.11
N VAL A 30 7.42 -1.33 11.53
CA VAL A 30 6.17 -1.95 12.02
C VAL A 30 6.10 -3.44 11.69
N SER A 31 6.66 -3.86 10.54
CA SER A 31 6.80 -5.28 10.16
C SER A 31 7.70 -6.04 11.14
N LYS A 32 8.87 -5.49 11.49
CA LYS A 32 9.76 -6.09 12.53
C LYS A 32 9.06 -6.23 13.88
N ALA A 33 8.22 -5.27 14.24
CA ALA A 33 7.43 -5.29 15.46
C ALA A 33 6.15 -6.14 15.36
N LYS A 34 5.91 -6.82 14.23
CA LYS A 34 4.70 -7.63 13.96
C LYS A 34 3.40 -6.86 14.17
N VAL A 35 3.41 -5.56 13.91
CA VAL A 35 2.22 -4.72 14.05
C VAL A 35 1.30 -4.99 12.87
N ARG A 36 0.07 -5.43 13.17
CA ARG A 36 -0.97 -5.63 12.15
C ARG A 36 -1.32 -4.32 11.45
N LEU A 37 -1.22 -4.32 10.13
CA LEU A 37 -1.74 -3.27 9.26
C LEU A 37 -3.18 -3.61 8.87
N VAL A 38 -4.07 -2.64 8.94
CA VAL A 38 -5.47 -2.79 8.53
C VAL A 38 -5.85 -1.63 7.61
N THR A 39 -6.80 -1.86 6.71
CA THR A 39 -7.30 -0.86 5.76
C THR A 39 -8.77 -1.16 5.46
N SER A 40 -9.46 -0.28 4.74
CA SER A 40 -10.83 -0.53 4.26
C SER A 40 -10.86 -0.82 2.76
N ASN A 41 -11.95 -1.42 2.30
CA ASN A 41 -12.26 -1.59 0.88
C ASN A 41 -12.35 -0.23 0.14
N TYR A 42 -12.87 0.82 0.79
CA TYR A 42 -12.91 2.17 0.22
C TYR A 42 -11.52 2.77 0.00
N VAL A 43 -10.60 2.60 0.97
CA VAL A 43 -9.20 3.02 0.82
C VAL A 43 -8.52 2.25 -0.33
N LEU A 44 -8.77 0.95 -0.44
CA LEU A 44 -8.23 0.15 -1.54
C LEU A 44 -8.78 0.62 -2.90
N ALA A 45 -10.08 0.86 -3.03
CA ALA A 45 -10.70 1.36 -4.26
C ALA A 45 -10.08 2.69 -4.71
N GLU A 46 -9.88 3.63 -3.79
CA GLU A 46 -9.23 4.91 -4.08
C GLU A 46 -7.75 4.72 -4.46
N THR A 47 -7.03 3.83 -3.76
CA THR A 47 -5.62 3.51 -4.05
C THR A 47 -5.46 2.93 -5.45
N TYR A 48 -6.28 1.94 -5.83
CA TYR A 48 -6.26 1.38 -7.19
C TYR A 48 -6.56 2.42 -8.25
N THR A 49 -7.53 3.28 -7.98
CA THR A 49 -7.91 4.37 -8.89
C THR A 49 -6.73 5.32 -9.10
N ARG A 50 -6.12 5.84 -8.02
CA ARG A 50 -4.99 6.76 -8.12
C ARG A 50 -3.78 6.14 -8.82
N ILE A 51 -3.39 4.92 -8.46
CA ILE A 51 -2.28 4.23 -9.15
C ILE A 51 -2.61 4.04 -10.63
N ARG A 52 -3.84 3.65 -10.99
CA ARG A 52 -4.21 3.49 -12.39
C ARG A 52 -4.11 4.81 -13.17
N TYR A 53 -4.59 5.91 -12.62
CA TYR A 53 -4.57 7.22 -13.27
C TYR A 53 -3.17 7.81 -13.38
N ASP A 54 -2.37 7.73 -12.30
CA ASP A 54 -1.07 8.41 -12.24
C ASP A 54 0.08 7.54 -12.78
N ASP A 55 -0.10 6.22 -12.81
CA ASP A 55 0.96 5.22 -12.98
C ASP A 55 0.64 4.13 -14.02
N GLY A 56 -0.61 4.09 -14.49
CA GLY A 56 -1.08 3.13 -15.48
C GLY A 56 -1.66 1.84 -14.88
N HIS A 57 -2.38 1.10 -15.73
CA HIS A 57 -3.12 -0.09 -15.34
C HIS A 57 -2.23 -1.19 -14.76
N ASP A 58 -1.07 -1.44 -15.36
CA ASP A 58 -0.15 -2.51 -14.94
C ASP A 58 0.34 -2.31 -13.50
N LYS A 59 0.57 -1.06 -13.08
CA LYS A 59 0.98 -0.76 -11.70
C LYS A 59 -0.14 -1.02 -10.70
N ALA A 60 -1.39 -0.74 -11.09
CA ALA A 60 -2.54 -1.05 -10.25
C ALA A 60 -2.73 -2.58 -10.10
N LEU A 61 -2.48 -3.36 -11.16
CA LEU A 61 -2.51 -4.82 -11.10
C LEU A 61 -1.40 -5.40 -10.20
N LEU A 62 -0.18 -4.87 -10.30
CA LEU A 62 0.92 -5.26 -9.41
C LEU A 62 0.59 -4.98 -7.94
N PHE A 63 0.02 -3.80 -7.64
CA PHE A 63 -0.43 -3.50 -6.28
C PHE A 63 -1.54 -4.45 -5.82
N ASN A 64 -2.51 -4.77 -6.67
CA ASN A 64 -3.56 -5.75 -6.33
C ASN A 64 -2.98 -7.14 -6.02
N ALA A 65 -2.00 -7.61 -6.81
CA ALA A 65 -1.35 -8.91 -6.55
C ALA A 65 -0.74 -8.98 -5.14
N LEU A 66 -0.06 -7.90 -4.71
CA LEU A 66 0.51 -7.80 -3.36
C LEU A 66 -0.57 -7.81 -2.26
N ILE A 67 -1.72 -7.16 -2.50
CA ILE A 67 -2.83 -7.17 -1.54
C ILE A 67 -3.46 -8.56 -1.44
N GLN A 68 -3.64 -9.28 -2.56
CA GLN A 68 -4.19 -10.64 -2.55
C GLN A 68 -3.29 -11.63 -1.83
N GLU A 69 -1.97 -11.54 -2.05
CA GLU A 69 -0.97 -12.33 -1.32
C GLU A 69 -1.07 -12.07 0.19
N ALA A 70 -1.09 -10.79 0.60
CA ALA A 70 -1.17 -10.41 2.00
C ALA A 70 -2.47 -10.82 2.72
N VAL A 71 -3.57 -11.02 1.98
CA VAL A 71 -4.86 -11.45 2.54
C VAL A 71 -4.99 -12.98 2.55
N THR A 72 -4.33 -13.67 1.63
CA THR A 72 -4.35 -15.15 1.54
C THR A 72 -3.48 -15.80 2.62
N GLU A 73 -2.49 -15.07 3.15
CA GLU A 73 -1.66 -15.50 4.30
C GLU A 73 -2.31 -15.28 5.68
N LEU A 74 -3.54 -14.78 5.75
CA LEU A 74 -4.33 -14.61 6.99
C LEU A 74 -5.18 -15.85 7.31
#